data_AF-A0A952TDL1-F1
#
_entry.id   AF-A0A952TDL1-F1
#
_cell.length_a   1.000
_cell.length_b   1.000
_cell.length_c   1.000
_cell.angle_alpha   90.00
_cell.angle_beta   90.00
_cell.angle_gamma   90.00
#
_symmetry.space_group_name_H-M   'P 1'
#
loop_
_entity.id
_entity.type
_entity.pdbx_description
1 polymer ?
#
loop_
_entity_poly.entity_id
_entity_poly.type
_entity_poly.pdbx_seq_one_letter_code
_entity_poly.pdbx_strand_id
1 'polypeptide(L)'
;MKARGMEELELRISLFLRAGVVIAGVLLLAGWLMSTRLGGHPLQGLETYQPHDLGLILREAWSQGRVGTLLCYGGLFALISLPIVRVLLTAVLFLRQKDLILSGVAFFVLACLALSFFLGAVH
;
A
#
# COMPACT_ATOMS: atom_id res chain seq x y z
N MET A 1 -32.13 -3.31 19.15
CA MET A 1 -30.96 -4.21 19.24
C MET A 1 -30.09 -4.18 17.96
N LYS A 2 -29.79 -3.00 17.39
CA LYS A 2 -29.14 -2.84 16.06
C LYS A 2 -27.80 -2.08 16.08
N ALA A 3 -27.44 -1.46 17.21
CA ALA A 3 -26.24 -0.62 17.35
C ALA A 3 -24.93 -1.44 17.50
N ARG A 4 -24.95 -2.57 18.22
CA ARG A 4 -23.74 -3.36 18.48
C ARG A 4 -23.02 -3.83 17.21
N GLY A 5 -23.77 -4.23 16.18
CA GLY A 5 -23.18 -4.70 14.92
C GLY A 5 -22.51 -3.59 14.11
N MET A 6 -22.88 -2.32 14.32
CA MET A 6 -22.27 -1.18 13.60
C MET A 6 -20.94 -0.77 14.23
N GLU A 7 -20.92 -0.57 15.56
CA GLU A 7 -19.68 -0.30 16.29
C GLU A 7 -18.64 -1.40 16.07
N GLU A 8 -19.08 -2.66 16.08
CA GLU A 8 -18.18 -3.79 15.89
C GLU A 8 -17.62 -3.88 14.46
N LEU A 9 -18.39 -3.46 13.44
CA LEU A 9 -17.93 -3.39 12.06
C LEU A 9 -16.91 -2.26 11.85
N GLU A 10 -17.18 -1.08 12.42
CA GLU A 10 -16.25 0.05 12.37
C GLU A 10 -14.94 -0.25 13.10
N LEU A 11 -15.03 -0.92 14.26
CA LEU A 11 -13.86 -1.40 15.00
C LEU A 11 -13.07 -2.43 14.19
N ARG A 12 -13.73 -3.39 13.54
CA ARG A 12 -13.06 -4.38 12.67
C ARG A 12 -12.35 -3.73 11.49
N ILE A 13 -12.97 -2.73 10.85
CA ILE A 13 -12.34 -1.97 9.76
C ILE A 13 -11.10 -1.25 10.31
N SER A 14 -11.23 -0.52 11.41
CA SER A 14 -10.11 0.20 12.03
C SER A 14 -8.96 -0.72 12.42
N LEU A 15 -9.26 -1.91 12.96
CA LEU A 15 -8.27 -2.91 13.33
C LEU A 15 -7.58 -3.53 12.09
N PHE A 16 -8.35 -3.88 11.06
CA PHE A 16 -7.83 -4.43 9.80
C PHE A 16 -6.84 -3.47 9.14
N LEU A 17 -7.17 -2.17 9.10
CA LEU A 17 -6.27 -1.16 8.55
C LEU A 17 -5.00 -0.98 9.37
N ARG A 18 -5.10 -0.91 10.70
CA ARG A 18 -3.92 -0.80 11.57
C ARG A 18 -3.01 -2.01 11.42
N ALA A 19 -3.58 -3.20 11.38
CA ALA A 19 -2.84 -4.43 11.13
C ALA A 19 -2.11 -4.38 9.79
N GLY A 20 -2.76 -3.90 8.73
CA GLY A 20 -2.14 -3.74 7.41
C GLY A 20 -0.94 -2.78 7.42
N VAL A 21 -1.02 -1.64 8.12
CA VAL A 21 0.11 -0.72 8.29
C VAL A 21 1.27 -1.37 9.05
N VAL A 22 0.96 -2.08 10.14
CA VAL A 22 1.98 -2.77 10.94
C VAL A 22 2.65 -3.87 10.12
N ILE A 23 1.88 -4.67 9.37
CA ILE A 23 2.41 -5.69 8.47
C ILE A 23 3.33 -5.06 7.42
N ALA A 24 2.89 -4.00 6.74
CA ALA A 24 3.70 -3.31 5.74
C ALA A 24 5.00 -2.73 6.34
N GLY A 25 4.93 -2.17 7.54
CA GLY A 25 6.10 -1.69 8.27
C GLY A 25 7.08 -2.81 8.64
N VAL A 26 6.57 -3.96 9.09
CA VAL A 26 7.39 -5.14 9.38
C VAL A 26 8.04 -5.69 8.11
N LEU A 27 7.31 -5.74 6.98
CA LEU A 27 7.85 -6.12 5.68
C LEU A 27 9.00 -5.22 5.23
N LEU A 28 8.85 -3.90 5.38
CA LEU A 28 9.91 -2.93 5.07
C LEU A 28 11.13 -3.10 5.97
N LEU A 29 10.90 -3.24 7.29
CA LEU A 29 11.98 -3.44 8.25
C LEU A 29 12.74 -4.75 7.98
N ALA A 30 12.02 -5.84 7.70
CA ALA A 30 12.61 -7.12 7.36
C ALA A 30 13.38 -7.05 6.04
N GLY A 31 12.81 -6.43 5.00
CA GLY A 31 13.47 -6.23 3.71
C GLY A 31 14.75 -5.40 3.82
N TRP A 32 14.72 -4.32 4.61
CA TRP A 32 15.88 -3.47 4.88
C TRP A 32 16.97 -4.21 5.66
N LEU A 33 16.60 -4.92 6.73
CA LEU A 33 17.56 -5.68 7.54
C LEU A 33 18.22 -6.79 6.72
N MET A 34 17.45 -7.45 5.86
CA MET A 34 17.96 -8.50 4.97
C MET A 34 18.85 -7.91 3.86
N SER A 35 18.48 -6.76 3.30
CA SER A 35 19.28 -6.06 2.29
C SER A 35 20.62 -5.59 2.84
N THR A 36 20.68 -5.13 4.10
CA THR A 36 21.91 -4.64 4.74
C THR A 36 22.83 -5.78 5.21
N ARG A 37 22.29 -6.98 5.48
CA ARG A 37 23.10 -8.14 5.88
C ARG A 37 23.59 -9.02 4.73
N LEU A 38 22.85 -9.09 3.60
CA LEU A 38 23.21 -9.95 2.46
C LEU A 38 23.77 -9.21 1.25
N GLY A 39 23.50 -7.92 1.09
CA GLY A 39 24.00 -7.10 -0.01
C GLY A 39 24.86 -5.96 0.52
N GLY A 40 26.12 -5.90 0.10
CA GLY A 40 27.00 -4.77 0.40
C GLY A 40 26.31 -3.42 0.10
N HIS A 41 26.55 -2.45 0.98
CA HIS A 41 26.09 -1.06 0.95
C HIS A 41 25.06 -0.71 -0.15
N PRO A 42 23.74 -0.76 0.14
CA PRO A 42 22.69 -0.36 -0.81
C PRO A 42 22.79 1.12 -1.25
N LEU A 43 23.71 1.88 -0.65
CA LEU A 43 23.93 3.30 -0.88
C LEU A 43 25.08 3.60 -1.85
N GLN A 44 25.90 2.61 -2.24
CA GLN A 44 27.10 2.82 -3.08
C GLN A 44 26.78 3.13 -4.56
N GLY A 45 25.52 3.03 -5.00
CA GLY A 45 25.08 3.32 -6.37
C GLY A 45 24.23 4.59 -6.52
N LEU A 46 24.01 5.37 -5.45
CA LEU A 46 23.16 6.56 -5.47
C LEU A 46 23.77 7.78 -6.19
N GLU A 47 25.02 7.68 -6.67
CA GLU A 47 25.69 8.78 -7.38
C GLU A 47 25.11 9.06 -8.78
N THR A 48 24.38 8.11 -9.36
CA THR A 48 23.75 8.27 -10.68
C THR A 48 22.30 7.80 -10.65
N TYR A 49 21.37 8.74 -10.84
CA TYR A 49 19.96 8.43 -11.06
C TYR A 49 19.81 7.72 -12.41
N GLN A 50 19.71 6.39 -12.36
CA GLN A 50 19.37 5.59 -13.53
C GLN A 50 17.85 5.42 -13.56
N PRO A 51 17.15 5.88 -14.61
CA PRO A 51 15.74 5.57 -14.78
C PRO A 51 15.64 4.07 -15.07
N HIS A 52 15.38 3.27 -14.04
CA HIS A 52 15.10 1.85 -14.19
C HIS A 52 13.61 1.63 -14.02
N ASP A 53 13.04 0.96 -15.02
CA ASP A 53 11.65 0.57 -15.02
C ASP A 53 11.39 -0.37 -13.83
N LEU A 54 10.31 -0.14 -13.09
CA LEU A 54 9.98 -0.93 -11.89
C LEU A 54 9.88 -2.43 -12.23
N GLY A 55 9.40 -2.74 -13.46
CA GLY A 55 9.33 -4.11 -13.96
C GLY A 55 10.70 -4.78 -14.14
N LEU A 56 11.71 -4.02 -14.58
CA LEU A 56 13.09 -4.51 -14.70
C LEU A 56 13.73 -4.74 -13.34
N ILE A 57 13.53 -3.82 -12.37
CA ILE A 57 14.05 -3.97 -11.00
C ILE A 57 13.46 -5.19 -10.31
N LEU A 58 12.15 -5.44 -10.44
CA LEU A 58 11.52 -6.63 -9.86
C LEU A 58 12.05 -7.92 -10.50
N ARG A 59 12.21 -7.93 -11.83
CA ARG A 59 12.71 -9.10 -12.56
C ARG A 59 14.17 -9.39 -12.22
N GLU A 60 15.00 -8.35 -12.13
CA GLU A 60 16.39 -8.46 -11.70
C GLU A 60 16.49 -8.92 -10.25
N ALA A 61 15.69 -8.34 -9.34
CA ALA A 61 15.67 -8.74 -7.94
C ALA A 61 15.25 -10.21 -7.78
N TRP A 62 14.29 -10.68 -8.57
CA TRP A 62 13.89 -12.08 -8.61
C TRP A 62 15.01 -12.98 -9.15
N SER A 63 15.65 -12.60 -10.25
CA SER A 63 16.73 -13.37 -10.88
C SER A 63 18.02 -13.44 -10.04
N GLN A 64 18.32 -12.37 -9.30
CA GLN A 64 19.53 -12.25 -8.47
C GLN A 64 19.29 -12.70 -7.02
N GLY A 65 18.08 -13.19 -6.68
CA GLY A 65 17.75 -13.65 -5.33
C GLY A 65 17.80 -12.55 -4.27
N ARG A 66 17.61 -11.27 -4.64
CA ARG A 66 17.64 -10.12 -3.72
C ARG A 66 16.33 -10.01 -2.95
N VAL A 67 16.05 -11.01 -2.12
CA VAL A 67 14.79 -11.14 -1.35
C VAL A 67 14.49 -9.90 -0.51
N GLY A 68 15.52 -9.22 0.02
CA GLY A 68 15.37 -7.97 0.78
C GLY A 68 14.73 -6.84 -0.04
N THR A 69 15.14 -6.67 -1.30
CA THR A 69 14.57 -5.67 -2.22
C THR A 69 13.11 -5.99 -2.56
N LEU A 70 12.79 -7.26 -2.83
CA LEU A 70 11.41 -7.70 -3.08
C LEU A 70 10.49 -7.47 -1.88
N LEU A 71 10.96 -7.79 -0.66
CA LEU A 71 10.22 -7.53 0.57
C LEU A 71 9.95 -6.04 0.78
N CYS A 72 10.94 -5.19 0.50
CA CYS A 72 10.75 -3.74 0.59
C CYS A 72 9.71 -3.22 -0.41
N TYR A 73 9.79 -3.61 -1.68
CA TYR A 73 8.79 -3.21 -2.69
C TYR A 73 7.39 -3.75 -2.36
N GLY A 74 7.30 -4.98 -1.84
CA GLY A 74 6.04 -5.55 -1.36
C GLY A 74 5.45 -4.78 -0.19
N GLY A 75 6.28 -4.41 0.80
CA GLY A 75 5.89 -3.57 1.93
C GLY A 75 5.47 -2.16 1.49
N LEU A 76 6.19 -1.56 0.54
CA LEU A 76 5.85 -0.27 -0.04
C LEU A 76 4.51 -0.32 -0.78
N PHE A 77 4.29 -1.34 -1.59
CA PHE A 77 3.02 -1.56 -2.29
C PHE A 77 1.85 -1.74 -1.31
N ALA A 78 2.05 -2.52 -0.24
CA ALA A 78 1.07 -2.63 0.84
C ALA A 78 0.78 -1.27 1.51
N LEU A 79 1.81 -0.46 1.79
CA LEU A 79 1.67 0.87 2.38
C LEU A 79 0.91 1.86 1.50
N ILE A 80 1.21 1.87 0.20
CA ILE A 80 0.57 2.75 -0.78
C ILE A 80 -0.86 2.31 -1.08
N SER A 81 -1.17 1.01 -0.99
CA SER A 81 -2.52 0.48 -1.23
C SER A 81 -3.47 0.64 -0.03
N LEU A 82 -2.96 0.74 1.20
CA LEU A 82 -3.76 0.98 2.42
C LEU A 82 -4.76 2.16 2.31
N PRO A 83 -4.39 3.37 1.85
CA PRO A 83 -5.35 4.45 1.68
C PRO A 83 -6.45 4.13 0.66
N ILE A 84 -6.16 3.35 -0.39
CA ILE A 84 -7.16 2.89 -1.36
C ILE A 84 -8.15 1.95 -0.67
N VAL A 85 -7.64 0.94 0.04
CA VAL A 85 -8.47 -0.02 0.79
C VAL A 85 -9.32 0.69 1.84
N ARG A 86 -8.78 1.72 2.51
CA ARG A 86 -9.52 2.57 3.46
C ARG A 86 -10.72 3.25 2.81
N VAL A 87 -10.49 3.95 1.71
CA VAL A 87 -11.55 4.69 1.01
C VAL A 87 -12.58 3.72 0.45
N LEU A 88 -12.15 2.56 -0.07
CA LEU A 88 -13.05 1.52 -0.56
C LEU A 88 -13.95 0.94 0.55
N LEU A 89 -13.38 0.55 1.69
CA LEU A 89 -14.15 -0.02 2.81
C LEU A 89 -15.16 1.00 3.38
N THR A 90 -14.76 2.26 3.48
CA THR A 90 -15.67 3.33 3.93
C THR A 90 -16.75 3.63 2.90
N ALA A 91 -16.44 3.66 1.60
CA ALA A 91 -17.44 3.81 0.54
C ALA A 91 -18.49 2.69 0.56
N VAL A 92 -18.06 1.43 0.72
CA VAL A 92 -18.95 0.26 0.81
C VAL A 92 -19.83 0.32 2.06
N LEU A 93 -19.29 0.79 3.18
CA LEU A 93 -20.04 0.98 4.43
C LEU A 93 -21.13 2.04 4.28
N PHE A 94 -20.82 3.19 3.66
CA PHE A 94 -21.82 4.24 3.39
C PHE A 94 -22.90 3.78 2.41
N LEU A 95 -22.52 3.00 1.40
CA LEU A 95 -23.47 2.42 0.45
C LEU A 95 -24.45 1.47 1.16
N ARG A 96 -23.95 0.66 2.10
CA ARG A 96 -24.78 -0.20 2.96
C ARG A 96 -25.67 0.59 3.93
N GLN A 97 -25.23 1.77 4.38
CA GLN A 97 -26.00 2.66 5.24
C GLN A 97 -27.03 3.52 4.48
N LYS A 98 -27.10 3.42 3.15
CA LYS A 98 -27.93 4.27 2.26
C LYS A 98 -27.61 5.77 2.35
N ASP A 99 -26.45 6.13 2.88
CA ASP A 99 -26.01 7.53 2.91
C ASP A 99 -25.31 7.87 1.58
N LEU A 100 -26.14 8.25 0.59
CA LEU A 100 -25.72 8.48 -0.78
C LEU A 100 -24.78 9.68 -0.92
N ILE A 101 -24.85 10.66 -0.01
CA ILE A 101 -24.02 11.86 -0.05
C ILE A 101 -22.58 11.51 0.33
N LEU A 102 -22.38 10.83 1.46
CA LEU A 102 -21.04 10.40 1.89
C LEU A 102 -20.45 9.31 0.98
N SER A 103 -21.28 8.40 0.46
CA SER A 103 -20.83 7.39 -0.50
C SER A 103 -20.32 8.03 -1.80
N GLY A 104 -21.01 9.07 -2.30
CA GLY A 104 -20.60 9.81 -3.49
C GLY A 104 -19.24 10.51 -3.31
N VAL A 105 -19.01 11.15 -2.17
CA VAL A 105 -17.71 11.77 -1.85
C VAL A 105 -16.59 10.73 -1.75
N ALA A 106 -16.83 9.59 -1.11
CA ALA A 106 -15.84 8.52 -1.01
C ALA A 106 -15.47 7.96 -2.38
N PHE A 107 -16.46 7.78 -3.26
CA PHE A 107 -16.23 7.34 -4.64
C PHE A 107 -15.47 8.39 -5.47
N PHE A 108 -15.76 9.67 -5.27
CA PHE A 108 -15.03 10.77 -5.90
C PHE A 108 -13.55 10.78 -5.47
N VAL A 109 -13.27 10.65 -4.18
CA VAL A 109 -11.89 10.54 -3.67
C VAL A 109 -11.18 9.32 -4.25
N LEU A 110 -11.87 8.17 -4.32
CA LEU A 110 -11.33 6.96 -4.94
C LEU A 110 -10.99 7.19 -6.42
N ALA A 111 -11.85 7.89 -7.16
CA ALA A 111 -11.61 8.26 -8.56
C ALA A 111 -10.42 9.22 -8.70
N CYS A 112 -10.30 10.23 -7.83
CA CYS A 112 -9.13 11.12 -7.81
C CYS A 112 -7.83 10.37 -7.50
N LEU A 113 -7.85 9.41 -6.57
CA LEU A 113 -6.69 8.56 -6.30
C LEU A 113 -6.31 7.73 -7.53
N ALA A 114 -7.29 7.09 -8.19
CA ALA A 114 -7.04 6.34 -9.41
C ALA A 114 -6.48 7.23 -10.53
N LEU A 115 -7.06 8.41 -10.74
CA LEU A 115 -6.56 9.41 -11.70
C LEU A 115 -5.13 9.84 -11.38
N SER A 116 -4.81 10.06 -10.10
CA SER A 116 -3.45 10.41 -9.66
C SER A 116 -2.44 9.31 -10.02
N PHE A 117 -2.82 8.03 -9.88
CA PHE A 117 -2.00 6.91 -10.35
C PHE A 117 -1.84 6.89 -11.87
N PHE A 118 -2.92 7.11 -12.63
CA PHE A 118 -2.83 7.13 -14.10
C PHE A 118 -1.98 8.29 -14.62
N LEU A 119 -2.09 9.47 -14.02
CA LEU A 119 -1.23 10.62 -14.33
C LEU A 119 0.22 10.37 -13.91
N GLY A 120 0.43 9.78 -12.74
CA GLY A 120 1.76 9.41 -12.25
C GLY A 120 2.43 8.27 -13.01
N ALA A 121 1.66 7.38 -13.66
CA ALA A 121 2.18 6.30 -14.51
C ALA A 121 2.47 6.75 -15.95
N VAL A 122 2.04 7.95 -16.35
CA VAL A 122 2.23 8.53 -17.69
C VAL A 122 3.49 9.42 -17.76
N HIS A 123 4.15 9.70 -16.63
CA HIS A 123 5.47 10.32 -16.56
C HIS A 123 6.53 9.30 -16.13
#